data_AF-A0A1Q9LH42-F1
#
_entry.id   AF-A0A1Q9LH42-F1
#
_cell.length_a   1.000
_cell.length_b   1.000
_cell.length_c   1.000
_cell.angle_alpha   90.00
_cell.angle_beta   90.00
_cell.angle_gamma   90.00
#
_symmetry.space_group_name_H-M   'P 1'
#
loop_
_entity.id
_entity.type
_entity.pdbx_description
1 polymer ?
#
loop_
_entity_poly.entity_id
_entity_poly.type
_entity_poly.pdbx_seq_one_letter_code
_entity_poly.pdbx_strand_id
1 'polypeptide(L)'
;MSTAHWQPQDYRNSWALALRELLAAEVVDSCLVTSITEPAMSNFISCWPLYRRGEKVHVQEALIFLDVLEVPFDEHRPWLSVRPRRTVSEDGLAISEWVTSVGDVREFARTLGTAEGGEVDDGLREDLRG
;
A
#
# COMPACT_ATOMS: atom_id res chain seq x y z
N MET A 1 -9.86 15.21 -17.82
CA MET A 1 -8.42 15.38 -17.51
C MET A 1 -8.11 14.48 -16.34
N SER A 2 -7.15 13.56 -16.48
CA SER A 2 -6.77 12.65 -15.38
C SER A 2 -5.96 13.44 -14.34
N THR A 3 -6.43 13.46 -13.09
CA THR A 3 -5.85 14.19 -11.95
C THR A 3 -4.96 13.32 -11.06
N ALA A 4 -4.73 12.05 -11.44
CA ALA A 4 -3.90 11.14 -10.67
C ALA A 4 -2.43 11.56 -10.72
N HIS A 5 -1.84 11.79 -9.55
CA HIS A 5 -0.42 12.16 -9.42
C HIS A 5 0.47 10.93 -9.62
N TRP A 6 0.08 9.79 -9.04
CA TRP A 6 0.76 8.52 -9.23
C TRP A 6 0.29 7.79 -10.50
N GLN A 7 1.24 7.19 -11.20
CA GLN A 7 1.00 6.18 -12.22
C GLN A 7 0.75 4.81 -11.55
N PRO A 8 0.15 3.83 -12.26
CA PRO A 8 -0.12 2.52 -11.70
C PRO A 8 1.10 1.84 -11.06
N GLN A 9 2.31 2.05 -11.59
CA GLN A 9 3.53 1.47 -11.03
C GLN A 9 3.92 2.10 -9.68
N ASP A 10 3.65 3.39 -9.48
CA ASP A 10 3.94 4.08 -8.21
C ASP A 10 3.07 3.50 -7.07
N TYR A 11 1.79 3.26 -7.36
CA TYR A 11 0.90 2.54 -6.43
C TYR A 11 1.46 1.15 -6.08
N ARG A 12 1.89 0.36 -7.07
CA ARG A 12 2.44 -0.98 -6.84
C ARG A 12 3.71 -0.93 -5.99
N ASN A 13 4.60 0.02 -6.25
CA ASN A 13 5.83 0.21 -5.49
C ASN A 13 5.53 0.62 -4.04
N SER A 14 4.61 1.57 -3.84
CA SER A 14 4.14 1.99 -2.51
C SER A 14 3.51 0.82 -1.75
N TRP A 15 2.64 0.04 -2.40
CA TRP A 15 2.02 -1.14 -1.79
C TRP A 15 3.04 -2.22 -1.43
N ALA A 16 4.04 -2.47 -2.27
CA ALA A 16 5.09 -3.43 -1.95
C ALA A 16 5.86 -3.02 -0.69
N LEU A 17 6.18 -1.72 -0.52
CA LEU A 17 6.82 -1.21 0.69
C LEU A 17 5.92 -1.34 1.92
N ALA A 18 4.65 -0.93 1.79
CA ALA A 18 3.67 -0.98 2.88
C ALA A 18 3.40 -2.42 3.35
N LEU A 19 3.30 -3.38 2.43
CA LEU A 19 3.10 -4.80 2.75
C LEU A 19 4.36 -5.42 3.36
N ARG A 20 5.55 -5.01 2.92
CA ARG A 20 6.80 -5.44 3.55
C ARG A 20 6.86 -5.00 5.02
N GLU A 21 6.48 -3.76 5.31
CA GLU A 21 6.38 -3.24 6.68
C GLU A 21 5.36 -4.05 7.50
N LEU A 22 4.16 -4.26 6.95
CA LEU A 22 3.10 -5.03 7.61
C LEU A 22 3.53 -6.47 7.95
N LEU A 23 4.30 -7.11 7.07
CA LEU A 23 4.75 -8.49 7.23
C LEU A 23 5.94 -8.63 8.20
N ALA A 24 6.67 -7.55 8.48
CA ALA A 24 7.87 -7.55 9.31
C ALA A 24 7.60 -7.71 10.82
N ALA A 25 6.39 -7.41 11.29
CA ALA A 25 6.02 -7.49 12.71
C ALA A 25 4.65 -8.17 12.91
N GLU A 26 4.42 -8.76 14.08
CA GLU A 26 3.12 -9.37 14.41
C GLU A 26 2.04 -8.35 14.77
N VAL A 27 2.43 -7.16 15.23
CA VAL A 27 1.54 -6.06 15.56
C VAL A 27 2.10 -4.79 14.94
N VAL A 28 1.45 -4.33 13.87
CA VAL A 28 1.87 -3.13 13.12
C VAL A 28 0.69 -2.61 12.31
N ASP A 29 0.72 -1.30 12.05
CA ASP A 29 -0.24 -0.59 11.22
C ASP A 29 0.47 -0.14 9.94
N SER A 30 -0.17 -0.36 8.79
CA SER A 30 0.30 0.03 7.46
C SER A 30 -0.88 0.59 6.64
N CYS A 31 -0.68 0.96 5.38
CA CYS A 31 -1.79 1.30 4.48
C CYS A 31 -1.45 1.12 3.00
N LEU A 32 -2.49 0.87 2.19
CA LEU A 32 -2.41 0.90 0.74
C LEU A 32 -3.07 2.18 0.25
N VAL A 33 -2.31 3.11 -0.31
CA VAL A 33 -2.88 4.31 -0.94
C VAL A 33 -3.66 3.88 -2.19
N THR A 34 -4.93 4.24 -2.28
CA THR A 34 -5.81 3.84 -3.40
C THR A 34 -6.10 4.98 -4.36
N SER A 35 -5.92 6.23 -3.91
CA SER A 35 -5.99 7.41 -4.76
C SER A 35 -5.19 8.56 -4.13
N ILE A 36 -4.29 9.13 -4.92
CA ILE A 36 -3.55 10.34 -4.57
C ILE A 36 -3.54 11.31 -5.76
N THR A 37 -3.93 12.55 -5.49
CA THR A 37 -3.66 13.70 -6.35
C THR A 37 -2.49 14.48 -5.77
N GLU A 38 -1.91 15.41 -6.54
CA GLU A 38 -0.75 16.21 -6.12
C GLU A 38 -0.95 16.72 -4.68
N PRO A 39 -0.13 16.32 -3.70
CA PRO A 39 -0.41 16.61 -2.28
C PRO A 39 -0.53 18.10 -1.98
N ALA A 40 0.22 18.95 -2.70
CA ALA A 40 0.13 20.40 -2.60
C ALA A 40 -1.21 20.98 -3.08
N MET A 41 -1.99 20.21 -3.83
CA MET A 41 -3.29 20.58 -4.39
C MET A 41 -4.43 19.71 -3.85
N SER A 42 -4.14 18.75 -2.96
CA SER A 42 -5.13 17.80 -2.44
C SER A 42 -5.57 18.17 -1.04
N ASN A 43 -6.85 17.93 -0.74
CA ASN A 43 -7.38 18.03 0.62
C ASN A 43 -7.23 16.71 1.39
N PHE A 44 -7.24 15.58 0.67
CA PHE A 44 -7.17 14.26 1.29
C PHE A 44 -6.58 13.20 0.35
N ILE A 45 -6.16 12.09 0.95
CA ILE A 45 -5.69 10.90 0.26
C ILE A 45 -6.61 9.74 0.65
N SER A 46 -7.06 8.96 -0.33
CA SER A 46 -7.81 7.73 -0.06
C SER A 46 -6.85 6.57 0.13
N CYS A 47 -7.09 5.76 1.15
CA CYS A 47 -6.28 4.58 1.42
C CYS A 47 -7.08 3.49 2.10
N TRP A 48 -6.50 2.29 2.11
CA TRP A 48 -6.91 1.18 2.93
C TRP A 48 -5.90 0.96 4.06
N PRO A 49 -6.17 1.46 5.28
CA PRO A 49 -5.38 1.11 6.44
C PRO A 49 -5.42 -0.40 6.69
N LEU A 50 -4.27 -0.95 7.02
CA LEU A 50 -4.05 -2.35 7.32
C LEU A 50 -3.56 -2.46 8.77
N TYR A 51 -4.31 -3.16 9.60
CA TYR A 51 -3.96 -3.34 11.02
C TYR A 51 -3.69 -4.82 11.27
N ARG A 52 -2.41 -5.19 11.34
CA ARG A 52 -2.04 -6.58 11.65
C ARG A 52 -2.06 -6.80 13.15
N ARG A 53 -2.76 -7.85 13.59
CA ARG A 53 -2.81 -8.31 14.97
C ARG A 53 -2.63 -9.83 14.97
N GLY A 54 -1.39 -10.28 15.10
CA GLY A 54 -1.00 -11.68 14.94
C GLY A 54 -1.18 -12.15 13.49
N GLU A 55 -1.97 -13.21 13.31
CA GLU A 55 -2.25 -13.81 11.98
C GLU A 55 -3.42 -13.15 11.22
N LYS A 56 -4.07 -12.16 11.82
CA LYS A 56 -5.18 -11.42 11.19
C LYS A 56 -4.73 -10.04 10.76
N VAL A 57 -5.23 -9.61 9.61
CA VAL A 57 -5.12 -8.25 9.11
C VAL A 57 -6.51 -7.67 8.97
N HIS A 58 -6.78 -6.61 9.70
CA HIS A 58 -8.01 -5.83 9.58
C HIS A 58 -7.80 -4.73 8.53
N VAL A 59 -8.75 -4.57 7.62
CA VAL A 59 -8.70 -3.62 6.51
C VAL A 59 -9.89 -2.69 6.62
N GLN A 60 -9.66 -1.39 6.52
CA GLN A 60 -10.72 -0.37 6.53
C GLN A 60 -10.63 0.50 5.28
N GLU A 61 -11.70 1.23 4.97
CA GLU A 61 -11.66 2.36 4.03
C GLU A 61 -11.42 3.65 4.83
N ALA A 62 -10.44 4.46 4.45
CA ALA A 62 -10.16 5.71 5.15
C ALA A 62 -9.69 6.84 4.23
N LEU A 63 -9.96 8.07 4.69
CA LEU A 63 -9.40 9.29 4.13
C LEU A 63 -8.36 9.86 5.09
N ILE A 64 -7.18 10.18 4.57
CA ILE A 64 -6.14 10.94 5.27
C ILE A 64 -6.32 12.40 4.88
N PHE A 65 -6.84 13.22 5.81
CA PHE A 65 -7.00 14.66 5.61
C PHE A 65 -5.66 15.37 5.84
N LEU A 66 -5.14 16.05 4.82
CA LEU A 66 -3.77 16.60 4.83
C LEU A 66 -3.63 17.86 5.68
N ASP A 67 -4.72 18.61 5.85
CA ASP A 67 -4.79 19.87 6.59
C ASP A 67 -4.80 19.69 8.12
N VAL A 68 -5.08 18.48 8.61
CA VAL A 68 -5.14 18.15 10.04
C VAL A 68 -3.95 17.29 10.51
N LEU A 69 -2.96 17.03 9.66
CA LEU A 69 -1.76 16.30 10.05
C LEU A 69 -0.81 17.19 10.85
N GLU A 70 -0.32 16.69 11.99
CA GLU A 70 0.70 17.38 12.80
C GLU A 70 2.07 17.40 12.10
N VAL A 71 2.32 16.41 11.24
CA VAL A 71 3.55 16.24 10.46
C VAL A 71 3.19 16.15 8.98
N PRO A 72 3.97 16.76 8.07
CA PRO A 72 3.73 16.65 6.64
C PRO A 72 3.61 15.19 6.18
N PHE A 73 2.71 14.95 5.22
CA PHE A 73 2.52 13.63 4.63
C PHE A 73 3.81 13.17 3.92
N ASP A 74 4.22 11.94 4.20
CA ASP A 74 5.39 11.28 3.60
C ASP A 74 4.91 10.19 2.64
N GLU A 75 5.02 10.46 1.34
CA GLU A 75 4.62 9.52 0.27
C GLU A 75 5.35 8.18 0.31
N HIS A 76 6.56 8.13 0.89
CA HIS A 76 7.32 6.89 1.01
C HIS A 76 6.92 6.07 2.25
N ARG A 77 6.22 6.70 3.21
CA ARG A 77 5.73 6.08 4.44
C ARG A 77 4.32 6.56 4.78
N PRO A 78 3.34 6.36 3.87
CA PRO A 78 1.98 6.91 4.02
C PRO A 78 1.25 6.38 5.26
N TRP A 79 1.65 5.22 5.76
CA TRP A 79 1.11 4.62 6.97
C TRP A 79 1.43 5.40 8.25
N LEU A 80 2.43 6.29 8.26
CA LEU A 80 2.66 7.16 9.41
C LEU A 80 1.53 8.18 9.63
N SER A 81 0.69 8.39 8.62
CA SER A 81 -0.44 9.31 8.68
C SER A 81 -1.78 8.60 8.95
N VAL A 82 -1.79 7.27 9.12
CA VAL A 82 -3.04 6.56 9.51
C VAL A 82 -3.25 6.62 11.02
N ARG A 83 -4.50 6.80 11.42
CA ARG A 83 -4.89 6.76 12.83
C ARG A 83 -4.94 5.31 13.34
N PRO A 84 -4.76 5.08 14.65
CA PRO A 84 -4.92 3.75 15.23
C PRO A 84 -6.32 3.16 14.96
N ARG A 85 -6.38 1.84 14.79
CA ARG A 85 -7.64 1.12 14.51
C ARG A 85 -8.73 1.44 15.53
N ARG A 86 -9.91 1.81 15.02
CA ARG A 86 -11.17 1.88 15.76
C ARG A 86 -12.23 1.11 14.99
N THR A 87 -13.20 0.51 15.68
CA THR A 87 -14.32 -0.20 15.05
C THR A 87 -15.62 0.60 15.03
N VAL A 88 -15.63 1.74 15.75
CA VAL A 88 -16.77 2.65 15.89
C VAL A 88 -16.26 4.08 15.67
N SER A 89 -17.00 4.87 14.90
CA SER A 89 -16.72 6.27 14.64
C SER A 89 -17.06 7.17 15.83
N GLU A 90 -16.73 8.46 15.72
CA GLU A 90 -17.05 9.46 16.75
C GLU A 90 -18.56 9.65 16.92
N ASP A 91 -19.34 9.38 15.88
CA ASP A 91 -20.81 9.41 15.89
C ASP A 91 -21.46 8.11 16.41
N GLY A 92 -20.65 7.14 16.85
CA GLY A 92 -21.14 5.85 17.34
C GLY A 92 -21.53 4.85 16.24
N LEU A 93 -21.18 5.12 14.97
CA LEU A 93 -21.48 4.22 13.84
C LEU A 93 -20.37 3.18 13.67
N ALA A 94 -20.73 1.96 13.27
CA ALA A 94 -19.77 0.93 12.93
C ALA A 94 -18.94 1.35 11.70
N ILE A 95 -17.62 1.22 11.78
CA ILE A 95 -16.71 1.48 10.66
C ILE A 95 -16.72 0.26 9.73
N SER A 96 -16.78 0.50 8.41
CA SER A 96 -16.60 -0.55 7.40
C SER A 96 -15.23 -1.20 7.56
N GLU A 97 -15.24 -2.50 7.89
CA GLU A 97 -14.03 -3.28 8.12
C GLU A 97 -14.17 -4.68 7.53
N TRP A 98 -13.08 -5.14 6.92
CA TRP A 98 -12.90 -6.51 6.46
C TRP A 98 -11.71 -7.15 7.17
N VAL A 99 -11.68 -8.48 7.20
CA VAL A 99 -10.59 -9.24 7.82
C VAL A 99 -10.06 -10.24 6.80
N THR A 100 -8.73 -10.29 6.67
CA THR A 100 -8.00 -11.27 5.88
C THR A 100 -6.86 -11.87 6.71
N SER A 101 -6.20 -12.90 6.19
CA SER A 101 -5.07 -13.55 6.86
C SER A 101 -3.74 -12.95 6.43
N VAL A 102 -2.74 -13.06 7.29
CA VAL A 102 -1.34 -12.75 6.91
C VAL A 102 -0.87 -13.65 5.75
N GLY A 103 -1.40 -14.87 5.65
CA GLY A 103 -1.16 -15.78 4.54
C GLY A 103 -1.56 -15.19 3.19
N ASP A 104 -2.81 -14.73 3.09
CA ASP A 104 -3.36 -14.13 1.86
C ASP A 104 -2.62 -12.83 1.50
N VAL A 105 -2.29 -12.01 2.50
CA VAL A 105 -1.49 -10.79 2.28
C VAL A 105 -0.10 -11.11 1.74
N ARG A 106 0.54 -12.16 2.26
CA ARG A 106 1.85 -12.62 1.76
C ARG A 106 1.75 -13.13 0.32
N GLU A 107 0.68 -13.83 -0.02
CA GLU A 107 0.43 -14.27 -1.40
C GLU A 107 0.25 -13.08 -2.34
N PHE A 108 -0.60 -12.12 -1.97
CA PHE A 108 -0.79 -10.89 -2.74
C PHE A 108 0.52 -10.10 -2.92
N ALA A 109 1.33 -9.97 -1.87
CA ALA A 109 2.63 -9.28 -1.95
C ALA A 109 3.58 -9.90 -2.99
N ARG A 110 3.55 -11.23 -3.18
CA ARG A 110 4.36 -11.89 -4.22
C ARG A 110 3.93 -11.47 -5.62
N THR A 111 2.64 -11.25 -5.86
CA THR A 111 2.12 -10.79 -7.17
C THR A 111 2.59 -9.39 -7.55
N LEU A 112 3.00 -8.58 -6.56
CA LEU A 112 3.57 -7.25 -6.80
C LEU A 112 5.06 -7.34 -7.18
N GLY A 113 5.80 -8.31 -6.63
CA GLY A 113 7.23 -8.52 -6.90
C GLY A 113 7.53 -9.25 -8.21
N THR A 114 6.55 -9.93 -8.82
CA THR A 114 6.73 -10.65 -10.10
C THR A 114 6.51 -9.78 -11.35
N ALA A 115 6.24 -8.48 -11.18
CA ALA A 115 5.91 -7.58 -12.30
C ALA A 115 7.12 -7.09 -13.12
N GLU A 116 8.34 -7.58 -12.83
CA GLU A 116 9.52 -7.32 -13.65
C GLU A 116 10.18 -8.66 -14.06
N GLY A 117 9.88 -9.07 -15.30
CA GLY A 117 10.52 -10.17 -16.01
C GLY A 117 10.63 -9.80 -17.48
N GLY A 118 11.46 -8.80 -17.77
CA GLY A 118 11.89 -8.51 -19.14
C GLY A 118 12.61 -9.73 -19.74
N GLU A 119 12.43 -9.90 -21.05
CA GLU A 119 13.15 -10.88 -21.86
C GLU A 119 14.63 -10.95 -21.47
N VAL A 120 15.05 -12.13 -21.03
CA VAL A 120 16.45 -12.53 -21.11
C VAL A 120 16.78 -12.71 -22.58
N ASP A 121 17.58 -11.79 -23.11
CA ASP A 121 18.32 -11.95 -24.36
C ASP A 121 19.24 -13.16 -24.21
N ASP A 122 18.77 -14.32 -24.67
CA ASP A 122 19.54 -15.56 -24.70
C ASP A 122 20.48 -15.48 -25.91
N GLY A 123 21.67 -14.94 -25.66
CA GLY A 123 22.80 -14.96 -26.57
C GLY A 123 23.19 -16.39 -26.94
N LEU A 124 22.60 -16.91 -28.02
CA LEU A 124 23.05 -18.06 -28.80
C LEU A 124 23.69 -17.53 -30.10
N ARG A 125 24.87 -17.93 -30.60
CA ARG A 125 25.82 -19.01 -30.31
C ARG A 125 27.16 -18.60 -30.91
N GLU A 126 28.26 -18.94 -30.25
CA GLU A 126 29.53 -19.21 -30.92
C GLU A 126 29.32 -20.38 -31.90
N ASP A 127 29.54 -20.15 -33.19
CA ASP A 127 29.77 -21.21 -34.18
C ASP A 127 30.66 -20.66 -35.30
N LEU A 128 31.97 -20.64 -35.10
CA LEU A 128 32.96 -20.68 -36.18
C LEU A 128 34.19 -21.47 -35.73
N ARG A 129 34.06 -22.80 -35.75
CA ARG A 129 35.18 -23.70 -36.10
C ARG A 129 35.02 -24.06 -37.58
N GLY A 130 36.01 -23.73 -38.39
CA GLY A 130 36.09 -24.08 -39.80
C GLY A 130 37.02 -23.16 -40.56
#